data_AF-A0A9X8YLG5-F1
#
_entry.id   AF-A0A9X8YLG5-F1
#
_cell.length_a   1.000
_cell.length_b   1.000
_cell.length_c   1.000
_cell.angle_alpha   90.00
_cell.angle_beta   90.00
_cell.angle_gamma   90.00
#
_symmetry.space_group_name_H-M   'P 1'
#
loop_
_entity.id
_entity.type
_entity.pdbx_description
1 polymer ?
#
loop_
_entity_poly.entity_id
_entity_poly.type
_entity_poly.pdbx_seq_one_letter_code
_entity_poly.pdbx_strand_id
1 'polypeptide(L)'
;EVESDIAAARQKVQARAASCPRITYPESLPVSQKKQDILNAVRDHQVVIVAGETGSGKTTQLPKICLELGRGVKGLIGHTQPRRLAART
;
A
#
# COMPACT_ATOMS: atom_id res chain seq x y z
N GLU A 1 -24.62 -21.97 -0.02
CA GLU A 1 -23.38 -21.75 -0.79
C GLU A 1 -22.97 -20.28 -0.77
N VAL A 2 -23.75 -19.34 -1.32
CA VAL A 2 -23.40 -17.91 -1.31
C VAL A 2 -23.22 -17.32 0.10
N GLU A 3 -24.11 -17.66 1.05
CA GLU A 3 -24.03 -17.19 2.45
C GLU A 3 -22.71 -17.64 3.13
N SER A 4 -22.33 -18.90 2.93
CA SER A 4 -21.10 -19.47 3.49
C SER A 4 -19.85 -18.86 2.86
N ASP A 5 -19.89 -18.58 1.55
CA ASP A 5 -18.77 -17.94 0.84
C ASP A 5 -18.57 -16.50 1.30
N ILE A 6 -19.66 -15.76 1.51
CA ILE A 6 -19.62 -14.40 2.06
C ILE A 6 -19.04 -14.40 3.48
N ALA A 7 -19.47 -15.35 4.33
CA ALA A 7 -18.95 -15.47 5.68
C ALA A 7 -17.44 -15.74 5.69
N ALA A 8 -16.97 -16.69 4.87
CA ALA A 8 -15.55 -17.01 4.73
C ALA A 8 -14.75 -15.82 4.17
N ALA A 9 -15.28 -15.08 3.20
CA ALA A 9 -14.65 -13.88 2.66
C ALA A 9 -14.52 -12.77 3.72
N ARG A 10 -15.58 -12.52 4.51
CA ARG A 10 -15.56 -11.55 5.60
C ARG A 10 -14.51 -11.89 6.65
N GLN A 11 -14.40 -13.17 7.03
CA GLN A 11 -13.40 -13.62 7.99
C GLN A 11 -11.97 -13.40 7.47
N LYS A 12 -11.70 -13.68 6.19
CA LYS A 12 -10.39 -13.40 5.56
C LYS A 12 -10.04 -11.91 5.59
N VAL A 13 -11.01 -11.04 5.29
CA VAL A 13 -10.83 -9.58 5.32
C VAL A 13 -10.56 -9.10 6.74
N GLN A 14 -11.32 -9.57 7.72
CA GLN A 14 -11.13 -9.24 9.14
C GLN A 14 -9.76 -9.70 9.65
N ALA A 15 -9.36 -10.93 9.33
CA ALA A 15 -8.05 -11.46 9.71
C ALA A 15 -6.91 -10.61 9.15
N ARG A 16 -6.98 -10.20 7.88
CA ARG A 16 -5.98 -9.32 7.25
C ARG A 16 -5.95 -7.92 7.86
N ALA A 17 -7.12 -7.36 8.19
CA ALA A 17 -7.21 -6.07 8.85
C ALA A 17 -6.57 -6.11 10.25
N ALA A 18 -6.84 -7.17 11.02
CA ALA A 18 -6.28 -7.39 12.34
C ALA A 18 -4.76 -7.67 12.32
N SER A 19 -4.26 -8.29 11.24
CA SER A 19 -2.83 -8.58 11.06
C SER A 19 -2.05 -7.45 10.40
N CYS A 20 -2.66 -6.27 10.15
CA CYS A 20 -1.97 -5.17 9.50
C CYS A 20 -0.85 -4.65 10.41
N PRO A 21 0.42 -4.63 9.97
CA PRO A 21 1.52 -4.14 10.78
C PRO A 21 1.36 -2.65 11.06
N ARG A 22 1.93 -2.19 12.18
CA ARG A 22 2.04 -0.75 12.45
C ARG A 22 2.92 -0.10 11.40
N ILE A 23 2.36 0.84 10.64
CA ILE A 23 3.06 1.54 9.58
C ILE A 23 3.79 2.75 10.15
N THR A 24 5.09 2.86 9.87
CA THR A 24 5.92 4.00 10.22
C THR A 24 6.65 4.54 8.99
N TYR A 25 6.88 5.86 9.02
CA TYR A 25 7.50 6.60 7.92
C TYR A 25 8.74 7.33 8.44
N PRO A 26 9.92 7.13 7.83
CA PRO A 26 11.11 7.90 8.19
C PRO A 26 10.98 9.32 7.62
N GLU A 27 11.12 10.34 8.48
CA GLU A 27 10.95 11.76 8.12
C GLU A 27 12.00 12.27 7.12
N SER A 28 13.14 11.59 7.03
CA SER A 28 14.24 11.93 6.11
C SER A 28 13.90 11.71 4.62
N LEU A 29 12.86 10.93 4.30
CA LEU A 29 12.51 10.63 2.92
C LEU A 29 11.50 11.65 2.36
N PRO A 30 11.75 12.23 1.17
CA PRO A 30 10.82 13.18 0.54
C PRO A 30 9.39 12.64 0.40
N VAL A 31 9.22 11.35 0.07
CA VAL A 31 7.89 10.73 -0.04
C VAL A 31 7.16 10.68 1.30
N SER A 32 7.87 10.49 2.43
CA SER A 32 7.26 10.51 3.76
C SER A 32 6.70 11.89 4.11
N GLN A 33 7.42 12.94 3.74
CA GLN A 33 6.98 14.33 3.98
C GLN A 33 5.73 14.68 3.17
N LYS A 34 5.55 14.05 2.00
CA LYS A 34 4.38 14.20 1.11
C LYS A 34 3.31 13.13 1.32
N LYS A 35 3.39 12.34 2.40
CA LYS A 35 2.49 11.22 2.67
C LYS A 35 1.01 11.61 2.53
N GLN A 36 0.60 12.70 3.18
CA GLN A 36 -0.83 13.06 3.22
C GLN A 36 -1.35 13.44 1.83
N ASP A 37 -0.57 14.17 1.04
CA ASP A 37 -0.93 14.55 -0.33
C ASP A 37 -1.09 13.30 -1.22
N ILE A 38 -0.14 12.36 -1.12
CA ILE A 38 -0.18 11.09 -1.86
C ILE A 38 -1.37 10.25 -1.43
N LEU A 39 -1.62 10.16 -0.11
CA LEU A 39 -2.74 9.40 0.45
C LEU A 39 -4.07 9.93 -0.07
N ASN A 40 -4.26 11.25 -0.06
CA ASN A 40 -5.45 11.89 -0.58
C ASN A 40 -5.58 11.63 -2.09
N ALA A 41 -4.50 11.81 -2.86
CA ALA A 41 -4.51 11.56 -4.29
C ALA A 41 -4.95 10.12 -4.63
N VAL A 42 -4.41 9.11 -3.93
CA VAL A 42 -4.73 7.69 -4.16
C VAL A 42 -6.13 7.31 -3.65
N ARG A 43 -6.66 8.04 -2.67
CA ARG A 43 -8.05 7.87 -2.22
C ARG A 43 -9.03 8.40 -3.26
N ASP A 44 -8.74 9.59 -3.80
CA ASP A 44 -9.69 10.39 -4.57
C ASP A 44 -9.60 10.13 -6.10
N HIS A 45 -8.51 9.53 -6.58
CA HIS A 45 -8.27 9.26 -8.00
C HIS A 45 -7.96 7.78 -8.24
N GLN A 46 -8.56 7.21 -9.30
CA GLN A 46 -8.29 5.83 -9.70
C GLN A 46 -6.86 5.63 -10.21
N VAL A 47 -6.28 6.65 -10.85
CA VAL A 47 -4.92 6.64 -11.39
C VAL A 47 -4.16 7.85 -10.87
N VAL A 48 -2.98 7.63 -10.29
CA VAL A 48 -2.10 8.67 -9.75
C VAL A 48 -0.69 8.45 -10.30
N ILE A 49 -0.09 9.50 -10.84
CA ILE A 49 1.31 9.50 -11.27
C ILE A 49 2.14 10.16 -10.16
N VAL A 50 3.11 9.42 -9.61
CA VAL A 50 4.03 9.94 -8.59
C VAL A 50 5.43 10.03 -9.18
N ALA A 51 5.90 11.26 -9.43
CA ALA A 51 7.24 11.55 -9.89
C ALA A 51 8.16 11.96 -8.72
N GLY A 52 9.44 11.63 -8.83
CA GLY A 52 10.47 12.05 -7.87
C GLY A 52 11.81 11.41 -8.21
N GLU A 53 12.90 11.97 -7.71
CA GLU A 53 14.25 11.47 -7.98
C GLU A 53 14.53 10.07 -7.39
N THR A 54 15.57 9.41 -7.88
CA THR A 54 16.07 8.16 -7.27
C THR A 54 16.47 8.42 -5.82
N GLY A 55 16.11 7.53 -4.91
CA GLY A 55 16.37 7.71 -3.47
C GLY A 55 15.26 8.44 -2.71
N SER A 56 14.26 9.01 -3.38
CA SER A 56 13.16 9.74 -2.72
C SER A 56 12.24 8.88 -1.83
N GLY A 57 12.39 7.55 -1.85
CA GLY A 57 11.59 6.62 -1.06
C GLY A 57 10.34 6.06 -1.76
N LYS A 58 10.14 6.27 -3.06
CA LYS A 58 8.94 5.80 -3.79
C LYS A 58 8.68 4.30 -3.62
N THR A 59 9.66 3.47 -3.99
CA THR A 59 9.57 2.00 -3.91
C THR A 59 9.29 1.50 -2.50
N THR A 60 9.86 2.15 -1.49
CA THR A 60 9.79 1.68 -0.10
C THR A 60 8.59 2.23 0.69
N GLN A 61 8.08 3.41 0.32
CA GLN A 61 7.01 4.07 1.08
C GLN A 61 5.63 4.01 0.39
N LEU A 62 5.54 4.01 -0.94
CA LEU A 62 4.23 3.99 -1.63
C LEU A 62 3.40 2.73 -1.29
N PRO A 63 3.96 1.51 -1.22
CA PRO A 63 3.20 0.33 -0.79
C PRO A 63 2.66 0.46 0.65
N LYS A 64 3.40 1.13 1.54
CA LYS A 64 2.95 1.40 2.92
C LYS A 64 1.77 2.37 2.94
N ILE A 65 1.81 3.44 2.15
CA ILE A 65 0.69 4.38 2.01
C ILE A 65 -0.56 3.66 1.50
N CYS A 66 -0.40 2.79 0.49
CA CYS A 66 -1.50 1.96 0.00
C CYS A 66 -2.04 0.99 1.05
N LEU A 67 -1.16 0.42 1.89
CA LEU A 67 -1.56 -0.45 3.00
C LEU A 67 -2.33 0.32 4.08
N GLU A 68 -1.90 1.53 4.41
CA GLU A 68 -2.59 2.43 5.35
C GLU A 68 -4.00 2.81 4.86
N LEU A 69 -4.17 2.97 3.55
CA LEU A 69 -5.48 3.14 2.90
C LEU A 69 -6.34 1.87 2.88
N GLY A 70 -5.85 0.75 3.44
CA GLY A 70 -6.55 -0.53 3.47
C GLY A 70 -6.57 -1.27 2.12
N ARG A 71 -5.77 -0.86 1.13
CA ARG A 71 -5.76 -1.50 -0.20
C ARG A 71 -5.26 -2.95 -0.16
N GLY A 72 -4.48 -3.33 0.85
CA GLY A 72 -4.03 -4.71 1.10
C GLY A 72 -4.99 -5.57 1.94
N VAL A 73 -6.14 -5.05 2.36
CA VAL A 73 -7.07 -5.76 3.25
C VAL A 73 -8.04 -6.66 2.46
N LYS A 74 -8.61 -6.12 1.37
CA LYS A 74 -9.53 -6.84 0.49
C LYS A 74 -8.83 -7.63 -0.63
N GLY A 75 -7.53 -7.44 -0.81
CA GLY A 75 -6.75 -8.03 -1.90
C GLY A 75 -5.25 -7.92 -1.65
N LEU A 76 -4.46 -7.89 -2.72
CA LEU A 76 -3.00 -7.76 -2.67
C LEU A 76 -2.54 -6.43 -3.28
N ILE A 77 -1.45 -5.88 -2.76
CA ILE A 77 -0.76 -4.75 -3.37
C ILE A 77 0.35 -5.31 -4.26
N GLY A 78 0.19 -5.17 -5.58
CA GLY A 78 1.22 -5.54 -6.55
C GLY A 78 2.27 -4.44 -6.64
N HIS A 79 3.49 -4.73 -6.20
CA HIS A 79 4.63 -3.84 -6.38
C HIS A 79 5.60 -4.44 -7.39
N THR A 80 5.68 -3.84 -8.57
CA THR A 80 6.53 -4.33 -9.66
C THR A 80 7.78 -3.48 -9.81
N GLN A 81 8.90 -4.14 -10.12
CA GLN A 81 10.19 -3.49 -10.36
C GLN A 81 10.80 -4.03 -11.67
N PRO A 82 11.40 -3.18 -12.52
CA PRO A 82 11.95 -3.61 -13.80
C PRO A 82 13.17 -4.52 -13.65
N ARG A 83 13.86 -4.46 -12.51
CA ARG A 83 15.03 -5.28 -12.20
C ARG A 83 14.72 -6.23 -11.06
N ARG A 84 14.97 -7.52 -11.24
CA ARG A 84 14.77 -8.57 -10.23
C ARG A 84 15.46 -8.26 -8.89
N LEU A 85 16.66 -7.66 -8.93
CA LEU A 85 17.39 -7.31 -7.71
C LEU A 85 16.61 -6.30 -6.84
N ALA A 86 15.96 -5.31 -7.46
CA ALA A 86 15.17 -4.32 -6.74
C ALA A 86 13.85 -4.88 -6.15
N ALA A 87 13.43 -6.08 -6.53
CA ALA A 87 12.20 -6.73 -6.04
C ALA A 87 12.44 -7.73 -4.90
N ARG A 88 13.70 -8.03 -4.54
CA ARG A 88 14.06 -9.09 -3.58
C ARG A 88 14.68 -8.58 -2.29
N THR A 89 14.97 -7.29 -2.20
CA THR A 89 15.68 -6.64 -1.07
C THR A 89 14.72 -5.77 -0.32
#